data_AF-A0A916QPM5-F1
#
_entry.id   AF-A0A916QPM5-F1
#
_cell.length_a   1.000
_cell.length_b   1.000
_cell.length_c   1.000
_cell.angle_alpha   90.00
_cell.angle_beta   90.00
_cell.angle_gamma   90.00
#
_symmetry.space_group_name_H-M   'P 1'
#
loop_
_entity.id
_entity.type
_entity.pdbx_description
1 polymer ?
#
loop_
_entity_poly.entity_id
_entity_poly.type
_entity_poly.pdbx_seq_one_letter_code
_entity_poly.pdbx_strand_id
1 'polypeptide(L)'
;MSRTGNWGEEPLKRAKKLIGFLRNYSHQNNPEKELFTEWKDRDRESDRPQLFIRTNLKELACLLNPEISSKYSSEANKQKNEIQNTIDRLKILGIVAESSPDSEKSKGIRSLTFTLWNSDKKQENLTQLELVWKNRQQQKQSQTEKDNSSNLKQQIDIKSRELNPSLEKNIRTYLSKSFSRDKFAELDQAGEPETGEKRTNLQKVFIDLFLKPWEKVATEVRKIFILEDILFRNKSDIPAMEYFTKEEKKYNKVVIIGGPGQGKSTLGQQLAQVYRAKYLNTEYEFTENIKVKRIPFRVVLKYFAQWLSNRDRNESSSLENYLATEMGNITNRLEEISAATVQDIFEQKECLLILDGLDEVSDARLQQRMVEEISTFLDWTENIKVDLKVVVTSRPNMYKQQFNPEIFPHLELLPLKKNREQNMLKNG
;
A
#
# COMPACT_ATOMS: atom_id res chain seq x y z
N MET A 1 -16.02 14.10 20.01
CA MET A 1 -14.96 14.79 20.78
C MET A 1 -14.25 13.80 21.69
N SER A 2 -12.93 13.57 21.53
CA SER A 2 -11.97 13.48 22.66
C SER A 2 -10.53 13.13 22.22
N ARG A 3 -9.67 14.16 22.26
CA ARG A 3 -8.32 14.18 22.87
C ARG A 3 -7.21 13.17 22.49
N THR A 4 -7.14 12.59 21.29
CA THR A 4 -5.92 11.82 20.88
C THR A 4 -5.19 12.35 19.65
N GLY A 5 -5.53 13.56 19.19
CA GLY A 5 -5.13 14.02 17.85
C GLY A 5 -3.90 14.94 17.73
N ASN A 6 -3.17 15.31 18.79
CA ASN A 6 -1.99 16.16 18.62
C ASN A 6 -0.93 15.92 19.70
N TRP A 7 0.15 15.24 19.32
CA TRP A 7 1.42 15.31 20.03
C TRP A 7 2.15 16.50 19.42
N GLY A 8 2.36 17.58 20.19
CA GLY A 8 3.28 18.64 19.78
C GLY A 8 4.71 18.08 19.59
N GLU A 9 5.61 18.89 19.04
CA GLU A 9 7.00 18.48 18.75
C GLU A 9 7.74 17.96 19.99
N GLU A 10 7.50 18.57 21.15
CA GLU A 10 8.17 18.22 22.41
C GLU A 10 7.81 16.81 22.93
N PRO A 11 6.53 16.40 23.04
CA PRO A 11 6.16 15.02 23.34
C PRO A 11 6.79 13.98 22.40
N LEU A 12 6.92 14.28 21.11
CA LEU A 12 7.53 13.38 20.11
C LEU A 12 9.04 13.24 20.34
N LYS A 13 9.73 14.36 20.55
CA LYS A 13 11.16 14.39 20.89
C LYS A 13 11.44 13.61 22.16
N ARG A 14 10.54 13.66 23.15
CA ARG A 14 10.62 12.88 24.40
C ARG A 14 10.39 11.39 24.16
N ALA A 15 9.40 11.00 23.37
CA ALA A 15 9.19 9.59 23.01
C ALA A 15 10.41 8.99 22.27
N LYS A 16 11.02 9.76 21.36
CA LYS A 16 12.25 9.38 20.66
C LYS A 16 13.45 9.24 21.59
N LYS A 17 13.64 10.21 22.51
CA LYS A 17 14.67 10.13 23.56
C LYS A 17 14.46 8.90 24.43
N LEU A 18 13.22 8.62 24.84
CA LEU A 18 12.85 7.44 25.62
C LEU A 18 13.24 6.15 24.89
N ILE A 19 12.78 5.96 23.66
CA ILE A 19 13.07 4.74 22.89
C ILE A 19 14.57 4.60 22.58
N GLY A 20 15.23 5.70 22.22
CA GLY A 20 16.67 5.71 21.94
C GLY A 20 17.53 5.41 23.17
N PHE A 21 17.16 5.97 24.32
CA PHE A 21 17.79 5.65 25.61
C PHE A 21 17.60 4.17 25.94
N LEU A 22 16.37 3.66 25.89
CA LEU A 22 16.05 2.28 26.25
C LEU A 22 16.75 1.24 25.37
N ARG A 23 16.92 1.51 24.07
CA ARG A 23 17.62 0.61 23.15
C ARG A 23 19.13 0.52 23.41
N ASN A 24 19.73 1.58 23.92
CA ASN A 24 21.16 1.63 24.22
C ASN A 24 21.45 1.33 25.70
N TYR A 25 20.42 1.14 26.53
CA TYR A 25 20.58 0.81 27.94
C TYR A 25 20.95 -0.66 28.08
N SER A 26 22.25 -0.96 28.01
CA SER A 26 22.79 -2.31 28.12
C SER A 26 23.09 -2.66 29.59
N HIS A 27 22.39 -3.66 30.11
CA HIS A 27 22.86 -4.59 31.15
C HIS A 27 23.49 -4.02 32.44
N GLN A 28 22.92 -2.98 33.03
CA GLN A 28 23.22 -2.68 34.43
C GLN A 28 21.91 -2.53 35.19
N ASN A 29 21.47 -3.61 35.85
CA ASN A 29 20.59 -3.48 37.01
C ASN A 29 21.32 -2.55 37.97
N ASN A 30 20.90 -1.29 38.01
CA ASN A 30 21.49 -0.30 38.90
C ASN A 30 20.59 -0.21 40.14
N PRO A 31 20.95 -0.88 41.25
CA PRO A 31 20.13 -0.88 42.45
C PRO A 31 19.93 0.53 43.03
N GLU A 32 20.84 1.46 42.75
CA GLU A 32 20.70 2.87 43.19
C GLU A 32 19.60 3.63 42.44
N LYS A 33 19.25 3.18 41.23
CA LYS A 33 18.29 3.84 40.34
C LYS A 33 16.98 3.06 40.15
N GLU A 34 16.65 2.09 41.01
CA GLU A 34 15.36 1.34 40.99
C GLU A 34 14.89 0.96 39.56
N LEU A 35 15.81 0.60 38.67
CA LEU A 35 15.55 0.31 37.27
C LEU A 35 15.95 -1.13 37.00
N PHE A 36 14.95 -1.96 36.71
CA PHE A 36 15.13 -3.32 36.25
C PHE A 36 14.78 -3.39 34.76
N THR A 37 15.66 -4.01 33.98
CA THR A 37 15.45 -4.20 32.54
C THR A 37 15.77 -5.63 32.15
N GLU A 38 14.87 -6.26 31.40
CA GLU A 38 15.03 -7.63 30.91
C GLU A 38 14.64 -7.70 29.44
N TRP A 39 15.54 -8.23 28.61
CA TRP A 39 15.22 -8.58 27.24
C TRP A 39 14.54 -9.94 27.23
N LYS A 40 13.35 -10.00 26.65
CA LYS A 40 12.66 -11.24 26.38
C LYS A 40 12.86 -11.59 24.92
N ASP A 41 13.52 -12.73 24.69
CA ASP A 41 13.60 -13.32 23.36
C ASP A 41 12.22 -13.77 22.88
N ARG A 42 12.11 -13.97 21.56
CA ARG A 42 10.87 -14.29 20.83
C ARG A 42 10.05 -15.34 21.59
N ASP A 43 8.87 -14.95 22.05
CA ASP A 43 7.91 -15.88 22.68
C ASP A 43 6.85 -16.30 21.65
N ARG A 44 6.15 -17.42 21.90
CA ARG A 44 5.18 -18.04 20.96
C ARG A 44 4.01 -17.13 20.54
N GLU A 45 3.80 -16.01 21.23
CA GLU A 45 2.73 -15.03 20.97
C GLU A 45 3.20 -13.78 20.19
N SER A 46 4.51 -13.54 20.06
CA SER A 46 5.03 -12.34 19.41
C SER A 46 6.40 -12.60 18.77
N ASP A 47 6.44 -12.59 17.43
CA ASP A 47 7.64 -12.80 16.60
C ASP A 47 8.65 -11.64 16.65
N ARG A 48 8.64 -10.85 17.73
CA ARG A 48 9.35 -9.57 17.87
C ARG A 48 10.08 -9.48 19.22
N PRO A 49 11.28 -8.88 19.25
CA PRO A 49 12.02 -8.68 20.51
C PRO A 49 11.26 -7.72 21.43
N GLN A 50 11.23 -8.06 22.71
CA GLN A 50 10.55 -7.27 23.74
C GLN A 50 11.54 -6.84 24.81
N LEU A 51 11.40 -5.58 25.25
CA LEU A 51 12.14 -5.06 26.39
C LEU A 51 11.17 -4.82 27.54
N PHE A 52 11.31 -5.60 28.60
CA PHE A 52 10.59 -5.39 29.85
C PHE A 52 11.36 -4.44 30.75
N ILE A 53 10.65 -3.49 31.35
CA ILE A 53 11.20 -2.46 32.21
C ILE A 53 10.34 -2.30 33.44
N ARG A 54 10.95 -2.32 34.61
CA ARG A 54 10.29 -1.93 35.86
C ARG A 54 11.05 -0.77 36.50
N THR A 55 10.38 0.36 36.68
CA THR A 55 11.00 1.56 37.26
C THR A 55 9.99 2.55 37.85
N ASN A 56 10.49 3.54 38.59
CA ASN A 56 9.70 4.69 39.04
C ASN A 56 9.66 5.77 37.95
N LEU A 57 8.48 6.36 37.70
CA LEU A 57 8.34 7.41 36.68
C LEU A 57 9.21 8.65 36.92
N LYS A 58 9.51 9.00 38.18
CA LYS A 58 10.42 10.13 38.48
C LYS A 58 11.86 9.79 38.14
N GLU A 59 12.24 8.54 38.33
CA GLU A 59 13.56 8.03 37.99
C GLU A 59 13.75 7.98 36.48
N LEU A 60 12.70 7.52 35.77
CA LEU A 60 12.65 7.61 34.32
C LEU A 60 12.74 9.07 33.84
N ALA A 61 12.18 10.04 34.58
CA ALA A 61 12.35 11.46 34.28
C ALA A 61 13.80 11.93 34.39
N CYS A 62 14.49 11.57 35.48
CA CYS A 62 15.91 11.86 35.65
C CYS A 62 16.78 11.21 34.58
N LEU A 63 16.47 9.98 34.18
CA LEU A 63 17.24 9.26 33.15
C LEU A 63 17.10 9.88 31.76
N LEU A 64 15.92 10.40 31.42
CA LEU A 64 15.66 11.01 30.11
C LEU A 64 16.07 12.48 30.03
N ASN A 65 16.25 13.13 31.17
CA ASN A 65 16.64 14.52 31.24
C ASN A 65 17.82 14.72 32.21
N PRO A 66 19.07 14.78 31.69
CA PRO A 66 20.28 14.94 32.50
C PRO A 66 20.32 16.22 33.34
N GLU A 67 19.51 17.23 33.01
CA GLU A 67 19.42 18.48 33.76
C GLU A 67 18.67 18.32 35.10
N ILE A 68 17.95 17.21 35.28
CA ILE A 68 17.25 16.91 36.53
C ILE A 68 18.23 16.22 37.49
N SER A 69 18.77 17.00 38.41
CA SER A 69 19.81 16.57 39.35
C SER A 69 19.36 15.50 40.38
N SER A 70 18.05 15.34 40.62
CA SER A 70 17.53 14.38 41.61
C SER A 70 16.06 13.99 41.38
N LYS A 71 15.73 12.73 41.67
CA LYS A 71 14.35 12.19 41.63
C LYS A 71 13.39 12.84 42.63
N TYR A 72 13.94 13.55 43.61
CA TYR A 72 13.18 14.29 44.64
C TYR A 72 12.94 15.76 44.28
N SER A 73 13.50 16.24 43.16
CA SER A 73 13.30 17.63 42.72
C SER A 73 11.85 17.92 42.31
N SER A 74 11.44 19.19 42.44
CA SER A 74 10.16 19.66 41.92
C SER A 74 10.05 19.47 40.40
N GLU A 75 11.17 19.58 39.69
CA GLU A 75 11.23 19.36 38.24
C GLU A 75 11.02 17.89 37.86
N ALA A 76 11.58 16.93 38.61
CA ALA A 76 11.28 15.50 38.42
C ALA A 76 9.78 15.20 38.62
N ASN A 77 9.14 15.84 39.59
CA ASN A 77 7.70 15.70 39.82
C ASN A 77 6.86 16.27 38.66
N LYS A 78 7.28 17.40 38.07
CA LYS A 78 6.61 18.01 36.92
C LYS A 78 6.72 17.12 35.67
N GLN A 79 7.92 16.61 35.43
CA GLN A 79 8.23 15.75 34.27
C GLN A 79 7.59 14.36 34.36
N LYS A 80 7.35 13.86 35.58
CA LYS A 80 6.62 12.59 35.83
C LYS A 80 5.30 12.50 35.04
N ASN A 81 4.49 13.57 35.08
CA ASN A 81 3.19 13.59 34.43
C ASN A 81 3.31 13.58 32.90
N GLU A 82 4.32 14.25 32.36
CA GLU A 82 4.56 14.33 30.93
C GLU A 82 5.07 12.99 30.37
N ILE A 83 5.85 12.26 31.14
CA ILE A 83 6.30 10.90 30.82
C ILE A 83 5.15 9.90 30.90
N GLN A 84 4.30 9.97 31.93
CA GLN A 84 3.11 9.14 32.02
C GLN A 84 2.19 9.37 30.81
N ASN A 85 1.94 10.63 30.44
CA ASN A 85 1.17 10.97 29.24
C ASN A 85 1.80 10.40 27.96
N THR A 86 3.13 10.42 27.86
CA THR A 86 3.87 9.83 26.73
C THR A 86 3.65 8.31 26.69
N ILE A 87 3.77 7.62 27.83
CA ILE A 87 3.55 6.18 27.95
C ILE A 87 2.11 5.81 27.58
N ASP A 88 1.11 6.50 28.13
CA ASP A 88 -0.30 6.16 27.88
C ASP A 88 -0.68 6.31 26.42
N ARG A 89 -0.11 7.30 25.77
CA ARG A 89 -0.32 7.48 24.33
C ARG A 89 0.44 6.43 23.49
N LEU A 90 1.61 5.95 23.94
CA LEU A 90 2.29 4.81 23.30
C LEU A 90 1.52 3.49 23.48
N LYS A 91 0.77 3.33 24.59
CA LYS A 91 -0.14 2.19 24.77
C LYS A 91 -1.27 2.17 23.76
N ILE A 92 -1.88 3.32 23.49
CA ILE A 92 -2.93 3.45 22.45
C ILE A 92 -2.43 2.98 21.08
N LEU A 93 -1.13 3.14 20.82
CA LEU A 93 -0.49 2.72 19.58
C LEU A 93 -0.03 1.25 19.58
N GLY A 94 -0.24 0.50 20.66
CA GLY A 94 0.21 -0.89 20.78
C GLY A 94 1.74 -1.05 20.83
N ILE A 95 2.48 0.03 21.09
CA ILE A 95 3.96 0.02 21.17
C ILE A 95 4.43 -0.41 22.57
N VAL A 96 3.63 -0.07 23.58
CA VAL A 96 3.92 -0.35 24.99
C VAL A 96 2.72 -1.02 25.63
N ALA A 97 2.95 -2.09 26.38
CA ALA A 97 1.99 -2.63 27.34
C ALA A 97 2.44 -2.28 28.77
N GLU A 98 1.49 -2.05 29.68
CA GLU A 98 1.79 -1.89 31.11
C GLU A 98 1.05 -2.96 31.90
N SER A 99 1.78 -3.64 32.80
CA SER A 99 1.27 -4.74 33.62
C SER A 99 1.38 -4.47 35.13
N SER A 100 1.50 -3.21 35.54
CA SER A 100 1.66 -2.84 36.95
C SER A 100 0.43 -3.09 37.83
N PRO A 101 0.59 -3.69 39.03
CA PRO A 101 -0.47 -3.76 40.04
C PRO A 101 -0.82 -2.36 40.59
N ASP A 102 -2.06 -2.14 41.00
CA ASP A 102 -2.52 -0.82 41.49
C ASP A 102 -1.81 -0.37 42.77
N SER A 103 -1.39 -1.32 43.61
CA SER A 103 -0.55 -1.07 44.81
C SER A 103 0.85 -0.54 44.48
N GLU A 104 1.38 -0.87 43.29
CA GLU A 104 2.65 -0.34 42.78
C GLU A 104 2.43 0.98 42.04
N LYS A 105 1.29 1.12 41.37
CA LYS A 105 0.96 2.34 40.65
C LYS A 105 0.88 3.55 41.58
N SER A 106 0.33 3.36 42.77
CA SER A 106 0.23 4.38 43.82
C SER A 106 1.59 4.87 44.32
N LYS A 107 2.61 4.00 44.29
CA LYS A 107 4.01 4.32 44.61
C LYS A 107 4.78 4.93 43.43
N GLY A 108 4.14 5.03 42.26
CA GLY A 108 4.75 5.56 41.03
C GLY A 108 5.62 4.56 40.28
N ILE A 109 5.59 3.28 40.66
CA ILE A 109 6.31 2.19 40.01
C ILE A 109 5.48 1.73 38.79
N ARG A 110 6.17 1.46 37.69
CA ARG A 110 5.59 1.04 36.41
C ARG A 110 6.39 -0.12 35.83
N SER A 111 5.67 -1.11 35.28
CA SER A 111 6.16 -2.33 34.65
C SER A 111 5.68 -2.27 33.20
N LEU A 112 6.59 -1.95 32.30
CA LEU A 112 6.33 -1.61 30.91
C LEU A 112 7.00 -2.62 29.99
N THR A 113 6.27 -3.16 29.04
CA THR A 113 6.82 -4.02 27.98
C THR A 113 6.80 -3.24 26.67
N PHE A 114 7.97 -2.98 26.12
CA PHE A 114 8.13 -2.32 24.83
C PHE A 114 8.30 -3.38 23.74
N THR A 115 7.44 -3.36 22.73
CA THR A 115 7.59 -4.21 21.54
C THR A 115 8.43 -3.45 20.51
N LEU A 116 9.64 -3.93 20.24
CA LEU A 116 10.60 -3.23 19.39
C LEU A 116 10.57 -3.82 17.96
N TRP A 117 10.43 -2.95 16.97
CA TRP A 117 10.34 -3.32 15.56
C TRP A 117 11.75 -3.52 15.01
N ASN A 118 11.97 -4.66 14.34
CA ASN A 118 13.29 -5.16 14.03
C ASN A 118 13.79 -4.62 12.67
N SER A 119 14.60 -3.57 12.71
CA SER A 119 15.70 -3.40 11.75
C SER A 119 17.01 -3.47 12.52
N ASP A 120 17.97 -4.21 11.97
CA ASP A 120 19.32 -4.38 12.51
C ASP A 120 20.13 -3.06 12.49
N LYS A 121 19.58 -2.01 11.88
CA LYS A 121 20.19 -0.68 11.77
C LYS A 121 19.59 0.28 12.79
N LYS A 122 20.43 0.65 13.78
CA LYS A 122 20.12 1.58 14.87
C LYS A 122 19.54 2.95 14.42
N GLN A 123 19.73 3.43 13.19
CA GLN A 123 19.13 4.70 12.74
C GLN A 123 17.70 4.59 12.17
N GLU A 124 17.23 3.40 11.80
CA GLU A 124 15.97 3.24 11.05
C GLU A 124 14.73 3.25 11.97
N ASN A 125 14.84 2.69 13.19
CA ASN A 125 13.71 2.60 14.12
C ASN A 125 13.22 3.96 14.67
N LEU A 126 14.09 4.97 14.72
CA LEU A 126 13.74 6.34 15.15
C LEU A 126 13.13 7.18 14.03
N THR A 127 13.42 6.81 12.78
CA THR A 127 12.97 7.50 11.57
C THR A 127 11.53 7.11 11.23
N GLN A 128 11.15 5.85 11.49
CA GLN A 128 9.79 5.36 11.21
C GLN A 128 8.71 5.90 12.17
N LEU A 129 9.02 6.10 13.45
CA LEU A 129 8.11 6.78 14.40
C LEU A 129 7.86 8.26 14.01
N GLU A 130 8.82 8.88 13.35
CA GLU A 130 8.72 10.25 12.82
C GLU A 130 7.91 10.30 11.51
N LEU A 131 8.06 9.27 10.67
CA LEU A 131 7.37 9.12 9.38
C LEU A 131 5.87 8.80 9.52
N VAL A 132 5.51 7.88 10.42
CA VAL A 132 4.09 7.56 10.72
C VAL A 132 3.33 8.79 11.23
N TRP A 133 4.04 9.75 11.84
CA TRP A 133 3.42 10.93 12.45
C TRP A 133 3.41 12.19 11.56
N LYS A 134 4.49 12.48 10.81
CA LYS A 134 4.49 13.56 9.79
C LYS A 134 3.32 13.38 8.81
N ASN A 135 2.94 12.14 8.54
CA ASN A 135 1.83 11.79 7.67
C ASN A 135 0.43 12.04 8.29
N ARG A 136 0.29 12.14 9.62
CA ARG A 136 -1.00 12.46 10.29
C ARG A 136 -1.27 13.97 10.46
N GLN A 137 -0.23 14.81 10.58
CA GLN A 137 -0.39 16.26 10.66
C GLN A 137 -0.86 16.88 9.33
N GLN A 138 -0.39 16.33 8.20
CA GLN A 138 -0.73 16.82 6.86
C GLN A 138 -2.20 16.61 6.46
N GLN A 139 -2.98 15.81 7.21
CA GLN A 139 -4.42 15.62 6.98
C GLN A 139 -5.32 16.70 7.63
N LYS A 140 -4.77 17.66 8.40
CA LYS A 140 -5.57 18.73 9.04
C LYS A 140 -5.29 20.15 8.57
N GLN A 141 -4.20 20.41 7.85
CA GLN A 141 -3.91 21.74 7.30
C GLN A 141 -4.60 22.02 5.95
N SER A 142 -5.23 21.01 5.33
CA SER A 142 -5.91 21.15 4.04
C SER A 142 -7.31 21.79 4.10
N GLN A 143 -7.73 22.40 5.22
CA GLN A 143 -9.05 23.03 5.34
C GLN A 143 -9.07 24.49 5.86
N THR A 144 -7.93 25.15 6.09
CA THR A 144 -7.95 26.52 6.67
C THR A 144 -6.93 27.52 6.13
N GLU A 145 -6.40 27.32 4.91
CA GLU A 145 -5.57 28.34 4.25
C GLU A 145 -5.96 28.49 2.77
N LYS A 146 -7.21 28.90 2.54
CA LYS A 146 -7.51 29.89 1.51
C LYS A 146 -7.63 31.22 2.24
N ASP A 147 -6.94 32.22 1.74
CA ASP A 147 -6.86 33.59 2.28
C ASP A 147 -5.85 33.75 3.42
N ASN A 148 -4.57 33.75 3.06
CA ASN A 148 -3.70 34.90 3.31
C ASN A 148 -2.31 34.71 2.70
N SER A 149 -2.11 35.39 1.57
CA SER A 149 -0.98 36.30 1.36
C SER A 149 0.43 35.67 1.34
N SER A 150 0.93 35.36 0.14
CA SER A 150 1.86 36.28 -0.54
C SER A 150 3.07 36.67 0.31
N ASN A 151 4.03 35.74 0.54
CA ASN A 151 5.46 36.08 0.72
C ASN A 151 6.46 34.91 0.82
N LEU A 152 6.09 33.66 0.50
CA LEU A 152 7.02 32.50 0.54
C LEU A 152 7.23 31.85 -0.83
N LYS A 153 7.43 32.70 -1.86
CA LYS A 153 7.74 32.27 -3.24
C LYS A 153 9.25 32.17 -3.55
N GLN A 154 10.09 32.00 -2.54
CA GLN A 154 11.51 31.73 -2.76
C GLN A 154 11.93 30.50 -1.97
N GLN A 155 12.42 29.50 -2.71
CA GLN A 155 13.14 28.31 -2.25
C GLN A 155 12.32 27.15 -1.66
N ILE A 156 11.48 26.49 -2.47
CA ILE A 156 11.57 25.02 -2.62
C ILE A 156 11.26 24.71 -4.09
N ASP A 157 12.29 24.81 -4.90
CA ASP A 157 12.32 24.32 -6.27
C ASP A 157 12.51 22.79 -6.18
N ILE A 158 11.42 22.03 -6.00
CA ILE A 158 11.41 20.62 -6.44
C ILE A 158 11.39 20.69 -7.96
N LYS A 159 12.56 20.97 -8.54
CA LYS A 159 12.83 20.66 -9.92
C LYS A 159 12.52 19.18 -10.11
N SER A 160 11.61 18.92 -11.03
CA SER A 160 11.60 17.73 -11.87
C SER A 160 13.01 17.14 -11.95
N ARG A 161 13.28 16.05 -11.22
CA ARG A 161 14.40 15.20 -11.57
C ARG A 161 14.07 14.68 -12.96
N GLU A 162 14.76 15.20 -13.97
CA GLU A 162 14.72 14.57 -15.30
C GLU A 162 15.03 13.09 -15.09
N LEU A 163 14.16 12.23 -15.59
CA LEU A 163 14.40 10.80 -15.47
C LEU A 163 15.72 10.45 -16.13
N ASN A 164 16.43 9.52 -15.52
CA ASN A 164 17.59 8.92 -16.15
C ASN A 164 17.22 8.54 -17.59
N PRO A 165 17.92 9.05 -18.62
CA PRO A 165 17.60 8.77 -20.02
C PRO A 165 17.52 7.27 -20.34
N SER A 166 18.31 6.45 -19.64
CA SER A 166 18.25 4.99 -19.74
C SER A 166 16.92 4.42 -19.23
N LEU A 167 16.41 4.94 -18.11
CA LEU A 167 15.14 4.51 -17.52
C LEU A 167 13.96 4.90 -18.41
N GLU A 168 13.93 6.14 -18.92
CA GLU A 168 12.89 6.59 -19.86
C GLU A 168 12.91 5.76 -21.15
N LYS A 169 14.11 5.43 -21.69
CA LYS A 169 14.26 4.54 -22.84
C LYS A 169 13.71 3.14 -22.55
N ASN A 170 14.00 2.57 -21.38
CA ASN A 170 13.52 1.25 -20.97
C ASN A 170 12.00 1.23 -20.82
N ILE A 171 11.40 2.25 -20.18
CA ILE A 171 9.95 2.41 -20.08
C ILE A 171 9.32 2.49 -21.47
N ARG A 172 9.81 3.37 -22.35
CA ARG A 172 9.25 3.52 -23.71
C ARG A 172 9.34 2.23 -24.51
N THR A 173 10.47 1.52 -24.42
CA THR A 173 10.66 0.24 -25.11
C THR A 173 9.70 -0.82 -24.58
N TYR A 174 9.56 -0.92 -23.26
CA TYR A 174 8.62 -1.83 -22.61
C TYR A 174 7.18 -1.55 -23.05
N LEU A 175 6.74 -0.29 -23.00
CA LEU A 175 5.38 0.11 -23.37
C LEU A 175 5.11 -0.11 -24.87
N SER A 176 6.04 0.24 -25.75
CA SER A 176 5.89 0.05 -27.20
C SER A 176 5.78 -1.42 -27.59
N LYS A 177 6.64 -2.28 -27.01
CA LYS A 177 6.60 -3.72 -27.28
C LYS A 177 5.35 -4.37 -26.67
N SER A 178 4.97 -4.00 -25.44
CA SER A 178 3.76 -4.50 -24.79
C SER A 178 2.48 -4.06 -25.52
N PHE A 179 2.44 -2.82 -26.02
CA PHE A 179 1.33 -2.30 -26.83
C PHE A 179 1.13 -3.15 -28.10
N SER A 180 2.22 -3.48 -28.78
CA SER A 180 2.19 -4.32 -29.99
C SER A 180 1.82 -5.77 -29.69
N ARG A 181 2.36 -6.34 -28.60
CA ARG A 181 2.14 -7.74 -28.21
C ARG A 181 0.69 -7.99 -27.79
N ASP A 182 0.15 -7.13 -26.93
CA ASP A 182 -1.16 -7.36 -26.32
C ASP A 182 -2.31 -6.76 -27.18
N LYS A 183 -2.13 -6.68 -28.51
CA LYS A 183 -3.11 -6.13 -29.47
C LYS A 183 -4.27 -7.09 -29.74
N PHE A 184 -4.06 -8.37 -29.54
CA PHE A 184 -5.06 -9.41 -29.78
C PHE A 184 -5.71 -9.83 -28.47
N ALA A 185 -7.01 -10.08 -28.49
CA ALA A 185 -7.73 -10.56 -27.33
C ALA A 185 -7.24 -11.97 -26.94
N GLU A 186 -6.87 -12.14 -25.67
CA GLU A 186 -6.55 -13.44 -25.08
C GLU A 186 -7.86 -14.20 -24.82
N LEU A 187 -8.40 -14.81 -25.87
CA LEU A 187 -9.55 -15.69 -25.78
C LEU A 187 -9.01 -17.10 -25.52
N ASP A 188 -8.78 -17.45 -24.25
CA ASP A 188 -8.60 -18.84 -23.85
C ASP A 188 -9.91 -19.58 -24.16
N GLN A 189 -10.02 -20.12 -25.38
CA GLN A 189 -11.05 -21.09 -25.68
C GLN A 189 -10.77 -22.32 -24.81
N ALA A 190 -11.82 -22.87 -24.22
CA ALA A 190 -11.77 -24.00 -23.32
C ALA A 190 -11.17 -25.25 -24.01
N GLY A 191 -9.84 -25.37 -24.03
CA GLY A 191 -9.13 -26.63 -24.24
C GLY A 191 -8.61 -26.98 -25.64
N GLU A 192 -8.46 -26.05 -26.59
CA GLU A 192 -7.79 -26.38 -27.87
C GLU A 192 -6.52 -25.52 -28.09
N PRO A 193 -5.38 -26.13 -28.49
CA PRO A 193 -4.15 -25.40 -28.76
C PRO A 193 -4.30 -24.50 -29.99
N GLU A 194 -3.72 -23.30 -29.90
CA GLU A 194 -3.73 -22.25 -30.92
C GLU A 194 -3.19 -22.76 -32.27
N THR A 195 -4.10 -23.19 -33.15
CA THR A 195 -3.81 -23.26 -34.59
C THR A 195 -4.02 -21.85 -35.16
N GLY A 196 -3.02 -21.37 -35.89
CA GLY A 196 -2.74 -19.95 -36.19
C GLY A 196 -3.75 -19.13 -37.00
N GLU A 197 -5.05 -19.43 -37.01
CA GLU A 197 -6.01 -18.72 -37.86
C GLU A 197 -7.08 -17.98 -37.06
N LYS A 198 -6.92 -16.63 -37.04
CA LYS A 198 -7.81 -15.58 -36.47
C LYS A 198 -7.54 -15.17 -35.03
N ARG A 199 -6.37 -14.57 -34.80
CA ARG A 199 -6.17 -13.65 -33.67
C ARG A 199 -7.09 -12.43 -33.83
N THR A 200 -8.02 -12.27 -32.90
CA THR A 200 -9.02 -11.20 -32.95
C THR A 200 -8.46 -9.93 -32.31
N ASN A 201 -8.49 -8.81 -33.04
CA ASN A 201 -7.98 -7.54 -32.52
C ASN A 201 -8.87 -7.08 -31.35
N LEU A 202 -8.25 -6.83 -30.19
CA LEU A 202 -8.92 -6.43 -28.96
C LEU A 202 -9.81 -5.21 -29.16
N GLN A 203 -9.34 -4.18 -29.88
CA GLN A 203 -10.12 -2.97 -30.15
C GLN A 203 -11.41 -3.24 -30.93
N LYS A 204 -11.42 -4.27 -31.79
CA LYS A 204 -12.58 -4.58 -32.63
C LYS A 204 -13.68 -5.32 -31.87
N VAL A 205 -13.34 -5.93 -30.73
CA VAL A 205 -14.27 -6.81 -29.99
C VAL A 205 -14.48 -6.40 -28.55
N PHE A 206 -13.70 -5.45 -28.05
CA PHE A 206 -13.91 -4.89 -26.73
C PHE A 206 -15.25 -4.16 -26.67
N ILE A 207 -16.05 -4.51 -25.66
CA ILE A 207 -17.29 -3.82 -25.34
C ILE A 207 -17.15 -3.32 -23.92
N ASP A 208 -17.35 -2.02 -23.72
CA ASP A 208 -17.36 -1.48 -22.37
C ASP A 208 -18.59 -2.02 -21.60
N LEU A 209 -18.30 -2.76 -20.54
CA LEU A 209 -19.28 -3.32 -19.64
C LEU A 209 -19.50 -2.38 -18.46
N PHE A 210 -20.56 -2.62 -17.70
CA PHE A 210 -20.91 -1.75 -16.58
C PHE A 210 -20.45 -2.32 -15.25
N LEU A 211 -20.19 -1.43 -14.30
CA LEU A 211 -19.83 -1.72 -12.92
C LEU A 211 -20.96 -1.30 -11.99
N LYS A 212 -21.18 -2.10 -10.94
CA LYS A 212 -22.01 -1.74 -9.77
C LYS A 212 -21.30 -2.14 -8.46
N PRO A 213 -21.68 -1.62 -7.29
CA PRO A 213 -21.11 -2.07 -6.02
C PRO A 213 -21.40 -3.56 -5.76
N TRP A 214 -20.41 -4.31 -5.26
CA TRP A 214 -20.58 -5.74 -5.00
C TRP A 214 -21.31 -6.01 -3.67
N GLU A 215 -22.49 -6.63 -3.74
CA GLU A 215 -23.44 -6.72 -2.61
C GLU A 215 -22.97 -7.57 -1.42
N LYS A 216 -22.13 -8.60 -1.64
CA LYS A 216 -21.70 -9.52 -0.56
C LYS A 216 -20.81 -8.87 0.51
N VAL A 217 -20.18 -7.75 0.18
CA VAL A 217 -19.31 -6.97 1.08
C VAL A 217 -20.06 -5.76 1.65
N ALA A 218 -21.32 -5.58 1.23
CA ALA A 218 -22.00 -4.31 1.30
C ALA A 218 -22.68 -4.01 2.64
N THR A 219 -22.72 -4.90 3.64
CA THR A 219 -23.47 -4.60 4.88
C THR A 219 -22.77 -3.58 5.79
N GLU A 220 -21.43 -3.62 5.87
CA GLU A 220 -20.64 -2.67 6.69
C GLU A 220 -19.97 -1.58 5.84
N VAL A 221 -19.49 -1.94 4.64
CA VAL A 221 -18.79 -1.05 3.71
C VAL A 221 -19.74 -0.08 3.00
N ARG A 222 -21.06 -0.40 2.91
CA ARG A 222 -22.07 0.56 2.42
C ARG A 222 -22.01 1.88 3.19
N LYS A 223 -21.72 1.89 4.50
CA LYS A 223 -21.69 3.16 5.24
C LYS A 223 -20.54 4.09 4.80
N ILE A 224 -19.41 3.52 4.39
CA ILE A 224 -18.25 4.29 3.90
C ILE A 224 -18.48 4.72 2.44
N PHE A 225 -19.03 3.84 1.61
CA PHE A 225 -19.36 4.12 0.21
C PHE A 225 -20.50 5.13 0.03
N ILE A 226 -21.55 5.07 0.87
CA ILE A 226 -22.76 5.88 0.73
C ILE A 226 -22.51 7.37 1.06
N LEU A 227 -21.48 7.69 1.85
CA LEU A 227 -21.28 9.06 2.31
C LEU A 227 -20.59 9.99 1.28
N GLU A 228 -19.76 9.48 0.35
CA GLU A 228 -18.90 10.37 -0.45
C GLU A 228 -18.94 10.22 -1.98
N ASP A 229 -19.61 9.22 -2.58
CA ASP A 229 -19.60 9.07 -4.05
C ASP A 229 -20.89 9.56 -4.74
N ILE A 230 -20.77 10.72 -5.38
CA ILE A 230 -21.79 11.35 -6.24
C ILE A 230 -22.09 10.49 -7.48
N LEU A 231 -21.18 9.57 -7.88
CA LEU A 231 -21.34 8.74 -9.08
C LEU A 231 -22.43 7.66 -8.98
N PHE A 232 -22.60 7.03 -7.81
CA PHE A 232 -23.60 5.97 -7.61
C PHE A 232 -24.97 6.49 -7.15
N ARG A 233 -25.09 7.77 -6.78
CA ARG A 233 -26.36 8.35 -6.32
C ARG A 233 -27.38 8.56 -7.44
N ASN A 234 -26.95 8.67 -8.70
CA ASN A 234 -27.83 8.98 -9.84
C ASN A 234 -27.80 7.97 -11.01
N LYS A 235 -26.85 7.02 -11.05
CA LYS A 235 -26.78 5.95 -12.06
C LYS A 235 -26.63 4.60 -11.36
N SER A 236 -27.47 3.62 -11.71
CA SER A 236 -27.38 2.25 -11.18
C SER A 236 -26.13 1.50 -11.67
N ASP A 237 -25.64 1.88 -12.85
CA ASP A 237 -24.61 1.20 -13.62
C ASP A 237 -23.62 2.26 -14.16
N ILE A 238 -22.31 2.08 -13.96
CA ILE A 238 -21.27 2.98 -14.50
C ILE A 238 -20.45 2.22 -15.56
N PRO A 239 -20.20 2.75 -16.77
CA PRO A 239 -19.30 2.12 -17.73
C PRO A 239 -17.91 1.92 -17.13
N ALA A 240 -17.30 0.74 -17.32
CA ALA A 240 -16.04 0.39 -16.66
C ALA A 240 -14.91 1.32 -17.11
N MET A 241 -14.82 1.62 -18.40
CA MET A 241 -13.81 2.55 -18.91
C MET A 241 -14.01 3.97 -18.36
N GLU A 242 -15.25 4.43 -18.15
CA GLU A 242 -15.51 5.73 -17.50
C GLU A 242 -14.98 5.75 -16.06
N TYR A 243 -15.14 4.66 -15.31
CA TYR A 243 -14.60 4.55 -13.95
C TYR A 243 -13.06 4.52 -13.94
N PHE A 244 -12.47 3.69 -14.81
CA PHE A 244 -11.03 3.46 -14.80
C PHE A 244 -10.20 4.56 -15.45
N THR A 245 -10.78 5.39 -16.31
CA THR A 245 -10.07 6.54 -16.89
C THR A 245 -10.13 7.80 -16.02
N LYS A 246 -10.94 7.79 -14.95
CA LYS A 246 -10.92 8.85 -13.93
C LYS A 246 -9.64 8.78 -13.09
N GLU A 247 -9.00 9.93 -12.93
CA GLU A 247 -7.72 10.10 -12.24
C GLU A 247 -7.84 10.68 -10.81
N GLU A 248 -9.04 10.63 -10.22
CA GLU A 248 -9.23 11.08 -8.84
C GLU A 248 -8.71 10.01 -7.87
N LYS A 249 -7.94 10.42 -6.85
CA LYS A 249 -7.28 9.50 -5.90
C LYS A 249 -8.20 8.49 -5.24
N LYS A 250 -9.48 8.82 -5.05
CA LYS A 250 -10.50 7.90 -4.49
C LYS A 250 -10.77 6.67 -5.36
N TYR A 251 -10.40 6.69 -6.64
CA TYR A 251 -10.59 5.57 -7.56
C TYR A 251 -9.30 4.78 -7.82
N ASN A 252 -8.27 4.97 -6.99
CA ASN A 252 -6.96 4.40 -7.23
C ASN A 252 -6.82 2.95 -6.76
N LYS A 253 -7.71 2.38 -5.96
CA LYS A 253 -7.61 0.98 -5.51
C LYS A 253 -8.99 0.34 -5.64
N VAL A 254 -9.11 -0.75 -6.40
CA VAL A 254 -10.40 -1.42 -6.62
C VAL A 254 -10.23 -2.90 -6.93
N VAL A 255 -11.19 -3.70 -6.45
CA VAL A 255 -11.34 -5.12 -6.79
C VAL A 255 -12.58 -5.29 -7.66
N ILE A 256 -12.41 -5.91 -8.82
CA ILE A 256 -13.46 -6.26 -9.77
C ILE A 256 -13.82 -7.72 -9.62
N ILE A 257 -15.07 -7.94 -9.27
CA ILE A 257 -15.68 -9.25 -9.12
C ILE A 257 -16.54 -9.55 -10.34
N GLY A 258 -16.41 -10.76 -10.89
CA GLY A 258 -17.24 -11.18 -12.02
C GLY A 258 -17.13 -12.67 -12.30
N GLY A 259 -18.17 -13.24 -12.90
CA GLY A 259 -18.26 -14.64 -13.28
C GLY A 259 -17.21 -15.07 -14.32
N PRO A 260 -17.08 -16.39 -14.56
CA PRO A 260 -16.27 -16.93 -15.65
C PRO A 260 -16.72 -16.35 -17.00
N GLY A 261 -15.78 -16.05 -17.89
CA GLY A 261 -16.10 -15.53 -19.24
C GLY A 261 -16.66 -14.10 -19.30
N GLN A 262 -16.81 -13.40 -18.17
CA GLN A 262 -17.40 -12.06 -18.13
C GLN A 262 -16.47 -10.93 -18.62
N GLY A 263 -15.29 -11.26 -19.14
CA GLY A 263 -14.38 -10.27 -19.74
C GLY A 263 -13.51 -9.48 -18.76
N LYS A 264 -13.30 -9.94 -17.52
CA LYS A 264 -12.43 -9.26 -16.53
C LYS A 264 -10.99 -9.07 -17.03
N SER A 265 -10.40 -10.13 -17.56
CA SER A 265 -9.04 -10.10 -18.10
C SER A 265 -8.96 -9.27 -19.38
N THR A 266 -9.99 -9.34 -20.23
CA THR A 266 -10.16 -8.47 -21.41
C THR A 266 -10.23 -6.99 -21.02
N LEU A 267 -10.95 -6.65 -19.95
CA LEU A 267 -11.01 -5.29 -19.40
C LEU A 267 -9.66 -4.83 -18.85
N GLY A 268 -8.94 -5.68 -18.12
CA GLY A 268 -7.58 -5.38 -17.66
C GLY A 268 -6.61 -5.16 -18.83
N GLN A 269 -6.68 -5.99 -19.86
CA GLN A 269 -5.89 -5.85 -21.08
C GLN A 269 -6.21 -4.55 -21.82
N GLN A 270 -7.49 -4.25 -22.02
CA GLN A 270 -7.95 -3.01 -22.65
C GLN A 270 -7.47 -1.79 -21.87
N LEU A 271 -7.59 -1.81 -20.55
CA LEU A 271 -7.15 -0.71 -19.71
C LEU A 271 -5.64 -0.45 -19.86
N ALA A 272 -4.82 -1.50 -19.88
CA ALA A 272 -3.39 -1.37 -20.15
C ALA A 272 -3.10 -0.78 -21.54
N GLN A 273 -3.85 -1.18 -22.57
CA GLN A 273 -3.71 -0.66 -23.93
C GLN A 273 -4.02 0.84 -24.00
N VAL A 274 -5.10 1.30 -23.36
CA VAL A 274 -5.47 2.73 -23.35
C VAL A 274 -4.37 3.58 -22.67
N TYR A 275 -3.84 3.14 -21.52
CA TYR A 275 -2.75 3.88 -20.86
C TYR A 275 -1.43 3.82 -21.64
N ARG A 276 -1.10 2.71 -22.29
CA ARG A 276 0.07 2.61 -23.20
C ARG A 276 -0.06 3.59 -24.37
N ALA A 277 -1.22 3.61 -25.02
CA ALA A 277 -1.49 4.55 -26.11
C ALA A 277 -1.35 6.01 -25.65
N LYS A 278 -1.94 6.34 -24.50
CA LYS A 278 -1.82 7.68 -23.90
C LYS A 278 -0.36 8.06 -23.61
N TYR A 279 0.43 7.13 -23.08
CA TYR A 279 1.84 7.37 -22.79
C TYR A 279 2.64 7.63 -24.08
N LEU A 280 2.44 6.77 -25.08
CA LEU A 280 3.15 6.76 -26.37
C LEU A 280 2.66 7.84 -27.36
N ASN A 281 1.57 8.55 -27.04
CA ASN A 281 0.86 9.46 -27.95
C ASN A 281 0.36 8.76 -29.23
N THR A 282 -0.13 7.53 -29.08
CA THR A 282 -0.75 6.78 -30.17
C THR A 282 -2.26 6.96 -30.11
N GLU A 283 -2.91 7.10 -31.27
CA GLU A 283 -4.38 7.18 -31.35
C GLU A 283 -5.02 5.86 -30.89
N TYR A 284 -5.94 5.95 -29.94
CA TYR A 284 -6.64 4.81 -29.35
C TYR A 284 -7.92 5.29 -28.63
N GLU A 285 -8.98 4.48 -28.68
CA GLU A 285 -10.27 4.80 -28.05
C GLU A 285 -10.11 4.99 -26.52
N PHE A 286 -10.99 5.78 -25.88
CA PHE A 286 -10.98 6.07 -24.44
C PHE A 286 -9.80 6.90 -23.89
N THR A 287 -8.83 7.31 -24.73
CA THR A 287 -7.65 8.09 -24.28
C THR A 287 -7.95 9.56 -23.94
N GLU A 288 -9.08 10.09 -24.42
CA GLU A 288 -9.51 11.48 -24.25
C GLU A 288 -9.70 11.86 -22.78
N ASN A 289 -10.21 10.92 -21.98
CA ASN A 289 -10.55 11.15 -20.56
C ASN A 289 -9.35 10.97 -19.61
N ILE A 290 -8.24 10.41 -20.10
CA ILE A 290 -7.05 10.18 -19.30
C ILE A 290 -6.22 11.47 -19.22
N LYS A 291 -6.06 12.00 -18.01
CA LYS A 291 -5.24 13.21 -17.77
C LYS A 291 -3.77 12.88 -17.49
N VAL A 292 -3.50 11.67 -17.02
CA VAL A 292 -2.20 11.26 -16.48
C VAL A 292 -1.58 10.16 -17.35
N LYS A 293 -0.28 10.25 -17.63
CA LYS A 293 0.46 9.21 -18.38
C LYS A 293 0.96 8.12 -17.45
N ARG A 294 0.03 7.38 -16.83
CA ARG A 294 0.41 6.24 -15.98
C ARG A 294 1.14 5.17 -16.78
N ILE A 295 2.13 4.54 -16.18
CA ILE A 295 2.81 3.37 -16.74
C ILE A 295 2.04 2.11 -16.31
N PRO A 296 1.39 1.38 -17.24
CA PRO A 296 0.64 0.18 -16.89
C PRO A 296 1.51 -1.07 -16.81
N PHE A 297 1.42 -1.76 -15.69
CA PHE A 297 1.93 -3.10 -15.43
C PHE A 297 0.75 -4.05 -15.25
N ARG A 298 0.56 -5.00 -16.17
CA ARG A 298 -0.42 -6.08 -16.04
C ARG A 298 0.30 -7.34 -15.58
N VAL A 299 -0.13 -7.88 -14.45
CA VAL A 299 0.37 -9.10 -13.83
C VAL A 299 -0.75 -10.13 -13.87
N VAL A 300 -0.58 -11.17 -14.68
CA VAL A 300 -1.47 -12.32 -14.65
C VAL A 300 -1.04 -13.19 -13.45
N LEU A 301 -1.89 -13.25 -12.43
CA LEU A 301 -1.55 -13.77 -11.12
C LEU A 301 -1.18 -15.26 -11.14
N LYS A 302 -1.75 -16.06 -12.06
CA LYS A 302 -1.34 -17.46 -12.24
C LYS A 302 0.15 -17.60 -12.60
N TYR A 303 0.67 -16.72 -13.45
CA TYR A 303 2.08 -16.76 -13.86
C TYR A 303 3.00 -16.21 -12.79
N PHE A 304 2.57 -15.20 -12.04
CA PHE A 304 3.33 -14.73 -10.89
C PHE A 304 3.42 -15.82 -9.80
N ALA A 305 2.31 -16.49 -9.50
CA ALA A 305 2.30 -17.63 -8.59
C ALA A 305 3.23 -18.76 -9.06
N GLN A 306 3.18 -19.16 -10.33
CA GLN A 306 4.09 -20.16 -10.90
C GLN A 306 5.56 -19.73 -10.85
N TRP A 307 5.84 -18.45 -11.09
CA TRP A 307 7.19 -17.91 -10.96
C TRP A 307 7.69 -17.98 -9.51
N LEU A 308 6.82 -17.73 -8.52
CA LEU A 308 7.15 -17.89 -7.10
C LEU A 308 7.39 -19.36 -6.72
N SER A 309 6.63 -20.32 -7.29
CA SER A 309 6.78 -21.73 -6.94
C SER A 309 8.13 -22.31 -7.38
N ASN A 310 8.73 -21.75 -8.44
CA ASN A 310 10.00 -22.19 -8.97
C ASN A 310 11.21 -21.57 -8.26
N ARG A 311 10.98 -20.82 -7.17
CA ARG A 311 12.02 -20.13 -6.39
C ARG A 311 11.97 -20.52 -4.93
N ASP A 312 13.14 -20.83 -4.39
CA ASP A 312 13.31 -21.06 -2.96
C ASP A 312 12.98 -19.78 -2.17
N ARG A 313 12.53 -19.96 -0.91
CA ARG A 313 12.19 -18.82 -0.04
C ARG A 313 13.38 -17.89 0.27
N ASN A 314 14.60 -18.37 0.06
CA ASN A 314 15.83 -17.62 0.29
C ASN A 314 16.28 -16.83 -0.95
N GLU A 315 15.65 -17.04 -2.11
CA GLU A 315 15.89 -16.26 -3.32
C GLU A 315 15.02 -15.01 -3.35
N SER A 316 15.53 -13.91 -3.89
CA SER A 316 14.76 -12.67 -4.09
C SER A 316 13.53 -12.95 -4.96
N SER A 317 12.37 -13.02 -4.31
CA SER A 317 11.11 -13.51 -4.87
C SER A 317 9.97 -12.50 -4.68
N SER A 318 10.25 -11.21 -4.91
CA SER A 318 9.25 -10.15 -4.75
C SER A 318 8.48 -9.84 -6.05
N LEU A 319 7.42 -9.04 -5.94
CA LEU A 319 6.68 -8.55 -7.10
C LEU A 319 7.57 -7.71 -8.02
N GLU A 320 8.47 -6.90 -7.47
CA GLU A 320 9.42 -6.09 -8.25
C GLU A 320 10.40 -6.96 -9.04
N ASN A 321 10.88 -8.07 -8.45
CA ASN A 321 11.71 -9.04 -9.18
C ASN A 321 10.93 -9.69 -10.33
N TYR A 322 9.67 -10.03 -10.12
CA TYR A 322 8.81 -10.56 -11.18
C TYR A 322 8.59 -9.53 -12.30
N LEU A 323 8.23 -8.29 -11.95
CA LEU A 323 8.05 -7.20 -12.91
C LEU A 323 9.34 -6.90 -13.69
N ALA A 324 10.50 -6.94 -13.02
CA ALA A 324 11.80 -6.76 -13.67
C ALA A 324 12.08 -7.89 -14.67
N THR A 325 11.79 -9.14 -14.29
CA THR A 325 11.90 -10.30 -15.18
C THR A 325 11.00 -10.14 -16.41
N GLU A 326 9.72 -9.78 -16.22
CA GLU A 326 8.77 -9.57 -17.31
C GLU A 326 9.19 -8.41 -18.23
N MET A 327 9.58 -7.28 -17.66
CA MET A 327 10.05 -6.13 -18.41
C MET A 327 11.34 -6.45 -19.17
N GLY A 328 12.27 -7.18 -18.55
CA GLY A 328 13.49 -7.68 -19.17
C GLY A 328 13.22 -8.63 -20.33
N ASN A 329 12.30 -9.59 -20.17
CA ASN A 329 11.86 -10.50 -21.22
C ASN A 329 11.25 -9.74 -22.41
N ILE A 330 10.31 -8.85 -22.15
CA ILE A 330 9.65 -8.06 -23.21
C ILE A 330 10.67 -7.20 -23.96
N THR A 331 11.57 -6.56 -23.23
CA THR A 331 12.56 -5.66 -23.83
C THR A 331 13.75 -6.37 -24.45
N ASN A 332 13.96 -7.67 -24.18
CA ASN A 332 15.18 -8.46 -24.43
C ASN A 332 16.40 -7.88 -23.70
N ARG A 333 16.24 -7.53 -22.42
CA ARG A 333 17.24 -6.85 -21.57
C ARG A 333 17.22 -7.36 -20.12
N LEU A 334 17.12 -8.67 -19.93
CA LEU A 334 17.03 -9.29 -18.61
C LEU A 334 18.17 -8.86 -17.66
N GLU A 335 19.37 -8.66 -18.17
CA GLU A 335 20.55 -8.28 -17.38
C GLU A 335 20.60 -6.77 -17.03
N GLU A 336 19.83 -5.92 -17.74
CA GLU A 336 19.82 -4.46 -17.52
C GLU A 336 18.69 -4.02 -16.57
N ILE A 337 17.69 -4.87 -16.34
CA ILE A 337 16.47 -4.50 -15.60
C ILE A 337 16.41 -5.30 -14.30
N SER A 338 16.49 -4.57 -13.19
CA SER A 338 16.47 -5.15 -11.84
C SER A 338 15.21 -4.72 -11.06
N ALA A 339 14.99 -5.32 -9.89
CA ALA A 339 13.96 -4.87 -8.96
C ALA A 339 14.14 -3.39 -8.57
N ALA A 340 15.39 -2.93 -8.39
CA ALA A 340 15.68 -1.52 -8.12
C ALA A 340 15.25 -0.61 -9.28
N THR A 341 15.44 -1.06 -10.53
CA THR A 341 14.93 -0.35 -11.72
C THR A 341 13.41 -0.23 -11.71
N VAL A 342 12.70 -1.29 -11.30
CA VAL A 342 11.23 -1.23 -11.15
C VAL A 342 10.86 -0.26 -10.04
N GLN A 343 11.52 -0.32 -8.88
CA GLN A 343 11.29 0.61 -7.77
C GLN A 343 11.48 2.07 -8.20
N ASP A 344 12.57 2.37 -8.93
CA ASP A 344 12.83 3.70 -9.51
C ASP A 344 11.67 4.18 -10.41
N ILE A 345 11.05 3.28 -11.20
CA ILE A 345 9.90 3.63 -12.04
C ILE A 345 8.72 4.05 -11.17
N PHE A 346 8.36 3.25 -10.16
CA PHE A 346 7.23 3.57 -9.28
C PHE A 346 7.48 4.82 -8.43
N GLU A 347 8.72 5.06 -8.01
CA GLU A 347 9.12 6.27 -7.26
C GLU A 347 9.02 7.56 -8.10
N GLN A 348 9.31 7.48 -9.40
CA GLN A 348 9.45 8.66 -10.26
C GLN A 348 8.25 8.89 -11.19
N LYS A 349 7.35 7.91 -11.34
CA LYS A 349 6.24 7.96 -12.29
C LYS A 349 4.94 7.51 -11.67
N GLU A 350 3.85 8.10 -12.14
CA GLU A 350 2.52 7.57 -11.88
C GLU A 350 2.37 6.21 -12.57
N CYS A 351 1.87 5.22 -11.83
CA CYS A 351 1.79 3.84 -12.31
C CYS A 351 0.36 3.30 -12.20
N LEU A 352 0.06 2.31 -13.05
CA LEU A 352 -1.15 1.50 -13.00
C LEU A 352 -0.72 0.03 -12.86
N LEU A 353 -1.13 -0.63 -11.79
CA LEU A 353 -0.90 -2.05 -11.54
C LEU A 353 -2.23 -2.82 -11.70
N ILE A 354 -2.29 -3.73 -12.66
CA ILE A 354 -3.43 -4.60 -12.92
C ILE A 354 -3.06 -6.01 -12.47
N LEU A 355 -3.70 -6.49 -11.41
CA LEU A 355 -3.54 -7.82 -10.84
C LEU A 355 -4.69 -8.71 -11.33
N ASP A 356 -4.43 -9.47 -12.38
CA ASP A 356 -5.45 -10.18 -13.15
C ASP A 356 -5.53 -11.67 -12.76
N GLY A 357 -6.72 -12.12 -12.36
CA GLY A 357 -7.03 -13.54 -12.16
C GLY A 357 -6.64 -14.09 -10.78
N LEU A 358 -7.04 -13.44 -9.68
CA LEU A 358 -6.71 -13.91 -8.32
C LEU A 358 -7.25 -15.32 -8.04
N ASP A 359 -8.41 -15.65 -8.62
CA ASP A 359 -9.05 -16.95 -8.51
C ASP A 359 -8.38 -18.08 -9.31
N GLU A 360 -7.44 -17.77 -10.22
CA GLU A 360 -6.79 -18.77 -11.07
C GLU A 360 -5.68 -19.55 -10.35
N VAL A 361 -5.28 -19.10 -9.15
CA VAL A 361 -4.29 -19.78 -8.31
C VAL A 361 -5.00 -20.75 -7.38
N SER A 362 -4.98 -22.05 -7.73
CA SER A 362 -5.70 -23.09 -7.00
C SER A 362 -5.00 -23.55 -5.71
N ASP A 363 -3.67 -23.50 -5.66
CA ASP A 363 -2.91 -23.85 -4.45
C ASP A 363 -3.02 -22.73 -3.41
N ALA A 364 -3.60 -23.06 -2.25
CA ALA A 364 -3.87 -22.08 -1.20
C ALA A 364 -2.59 -21.50 -0.57
N ARG A 365 -1.52 -22.30 -0.42
CA ARG A 365 -0.25 -21.82 0.15
C ARG A 365 0.46 -20.91 -0.82
N LEU A 366 0.43 -21.25 -2.11
CA LEU A 366 1.03 -20.44 -3.15
C LEU A 366 0.25 -19.13 -3.36
N GLN A 367 -1.09 -19.20 -3.33
CA GLN A 367 -1.94 -18.01 -3.37
C GLN A 367 -1.66 -17.11 -2.17
N GLN A 368 -1.52 -17.65 -0.96
CA GLN A 368 -1.16 -16.89 0.23
C GLN A 368 0.18 -16.19 0.06
N ARG A 369 1.25 -16.90 -0.32
CA ARG A 369 2.58 -16.32 -0.58
C ARG A 369 2.50 -15.19 -1.61
N MET A 370 1.79 -15.41 -2.71
CA MET A 370 1.61 -14.41 -3.75
C MET A 370 0.92 -13.13 -3.23
N VAL A 371 -0.14 -13.28 -2.43
CA VAL A 371 -0.85 -12.15 -1.81
C VAL A 371 0.03 -11.43 -0.79
N GLU A 372 0.86 -12.15 -0.04
CA GLU A 372 1.84 -11.57 0.91
C GLU A 372 2.88 -10.70 0.17
N GLU A 373 3.42 -11.17 -0.96
CA GLU A 373 4.37 -10.39 -1.78
C GLU A 373 3.70 -9.14 -2.39
N ILE A 374 2.45 -9.27 -2.87
CA ILE A 374 1.68 -8.12 -3.35
C ILE A 374 1.43 -7.11 -2.22
N SER A 375 1.07 -7.59 -1.03
CA SER A 375 0.80 -6.73 0.12
C SER A 375 2.07 -5.99 0.56
N THR A 376 3.21 -6.68 0.59
CA THR A 376 4.53 -6.08 0.88
C THR A 376 4.86 -4.97 -0.10
N PHE A 377 4.64 -5.19 -1.40
CA PHE A 377 4.82 -4.17 -2.43
C PHE A 377 3.87 -2.97 -2.22
N LEU A 378 2.59 -3.24 -1.96
CA LEU A 378 1.60 -2.17 -1.75
C LEU A 378 1.92 -1.34 -0.50
N ASP A 379 2.34 -1.97 0.59
CA ASP A 379 2.77 -1.29 1.82
C ASP A 379 3.98 -0.39 1.54
N TRP A 380 4.97 -0.88 0.78
CA TRP A 380 6.09 -0.05 0.34
C TRP A 380 5.60 1.17 -0.44
N THR A 381 4.78 0.98 -1.48
CA THR A 381 4.25 2.08 -2.31
C THR A 381 3.48 3.13 -1.50
N GLU A 382 2.70 2.70 -0.50
CA GLU A 382 1.95 3.60 0.37
C GLU A 382 2.86 4.39 1.31
N ASN A 383 3.91 3.75 1.84
CA ASN A 383 4.89 4.38 2.73
C ASN A 383 5.64 5.53 2.05
N ILE A 384 6.03 5.36 0.79
CA ILE A 384 6.72 6.39 -0.01
C ILE A 384 5.75 7.30 -0.80
N LYS A 385 4.43 7.09 -0.67
CA LYS A 385 3.36 7.88 -1.29
C LYS A 385 3.46 7.97 -2.82
N VAL A 386 3.81 6.87 -3.48
CA VAL A 386 3.80 6.86 -4.96
C VAL A 386 2.38 6.99 -5.48
N ASP A 387 2.24 7.59 -6.66
CA ASP A 387 0.95 7.69 -7.32
C ASP A 387 0.65 6.39 -8.08
N LEU A 388 0.09 5.44 -7.35
CA LEU A 388 -0.27 4.12 -7.86
C LEU A 388 -1.78 3.93 -7.94
N LYS A 389 -2.24 3.52 -9.12
CA LYS A 389 -3.57 2.95 -9.34
C LYS A 389 -3.48 1.42 -9.38
N VAL A 390 -4.36 0.72 -8.68
CA VAL A 390 -4.39 -0.74 -8.54
C VAL A 390 -5.77 -1.27 -8.90
N VAL A 391 -5.80 -2.24 -9.81
CA VAL A 391 -7.01 -2.95 -10.23
C VAL A 391 -6.78 -4.43 -10.01
N VAL A 392 -7.63 -5.07 -9.21
CA VAL A 392 -7.57 -6.52 -8.95
C VAL A 392 -8.78 -7.18 -9.59
N THR A 393 -8.64 -8.34 -10.21
CA THR A 393 -9.78 -9.11 -10.74
C THR A 393 -9.92 -10.46 -10.02
N SER A 394 -11.15 -10.88 -9.73
CA SER A 394 -11.43 -12.19 -9.13
C SER A 394 -12.85 -12.72 -9.43
N ARG A 395 -13.06 -14.03 -9.27
CA ARG A 395 -14.40 -14.67 -9.29
C ARG A 395 -15.09 -14.60 -7.93
N PRO A 396 -16.43 -14.41 -7.91
CA PRO A 396 -17.19 -14.20 -6.67
C PRO A 396 -17.14 -15.38 -5.68
N ASN A 397 -16.96 -16.62 -6.16
CA ASN A 397 -16.95 -17.81 -5.31
C ASN A 397 -15.57 -18.15 -4.74
N MET A 398 -14.52 -17.56 -5.30
CA MET A 398 -13.13 -17.85 -4.92
C MET A 398 -12.46 -16.69 -4.19
N TYR A 399 -13.08 -15.51 -4.25
CA TYR A 399 -12.66 -14.35 -3.48
C TYR A 399 -13.00 -14.52 -2.00
N LYS A 400 -11.98 -14.44 -1.14
CA LYS A 400 -12.05 -14.63 0.32
C LYS A 400 -11.66 -13.36 1.08
N GLN A 401 -11.92 -12.18 0.51
CA GLN A 401 -11.58 -10.88 1.12
C GLN A 401 -10.07 -10.70 1.33
N GLN A 402 -9.24 -11.22 0.43
CA GLN A 402 -7.79 -11.05 0.48
C GLN A 402 -7.35 -9.57 0.42
N PHE A 403 -8.20 -8.69 -0.14
CA PHE A 403 -8.02 -7.24 -0.09
C PHE A 403 -9.10 -6.59 0.78
N ASN A 404 -8.67 -5.72 1.70
CA ASN A 404 -9.54 -5.01 2.65
C ASN A 404 -10.52 -4.09 1.89
N PRO A 405 -11.84 -4.28 2.01
CA PRO A 405 -12.85 -3.44 1.38
C PRO A 405 -12.81 -1.94 1.70
N GLU A 406 -12.26 -1.55 2.85
CA GLU A 406 -12.11 -0.13 3.23
C GLU A 406 -11.04 0.58 2.39
N ILE A 407 -10.04 -0.18 1.92
CA ILE A 407 -8.93 0.31 1.09
C ILE A 407 -9.21 0.01 -0.40
N PHE A 408 -9.83 -1.13 -0.67
CA PHE A 408 -10.18 -1.65 -1.99
C PHE A 408 -11.68 -1.81 -2.11
N PRO A 409 -12.42 -0.75 -2.49
CA PRO A 409 -13.69 -0.86 -3.20
C PRO A 409 -13.92 -2.16 -3.99
N HIS A 410 -14.97 -2.91 -3.67
CA HIS A 410 -15.40 -4.07 -4.47
C HIS A 410 -16.53 -3.67 -5.42
N LEU A 411 -16.26 -3.78 -6.73
CA LEU A 411 -17.26 -3.58 -7.78
C LEU A 411 -17.51 -4.89 -8.52
N GLU A 412 -18.76 -5.11 -8.92
CA GLU A 412 -19.17 -6.22 -9.77
C GLU A 412 -19.21 -5.77 -11.22
N LEU A 413 -18.54 -6.53 -12.10
CA LEU A 413 -18.63 -6.40 -13.55
C LEU A 413 -19.93 -7.04 -14.02
N LEU A 414 -20.80 -6.26 -14.67
CA LEU A 414 -22.09 -6.73 -15.15
C LEU A 414 -21.95 -7.49 -16.47
N PRO A 415 -22.75 -8.55 -16.70
CA PRO A 415 -22.74 -9.27 -17.96
C PRO A 415 -23.28 -8.38 -19.09
N LEU A 416 -22.93 -8.71 -20.33
CA LEU A 416 -23.50 -8.06 -21.49
C LEU A 416 -25.03 -8.27 -21.49
N LYS A 417 -25.81 -7.20 -21.64
CA LYS A 417 -27.27 -7.30 -21.69
C LYS A 417 -27.69 -7.99 -23.01
N LYS A 418 -28.54 -9.04 -22.94
CA LYS A 418 -28.98 -9.89 -24.07
C LYS A 418 -29.44 -9.14 -25.34
N ASN A 419 -30.02 -7.94 -25.21
CA ASN A 419 -30.45 -7.15 -26.37
C ASN A 419 -29.28 -6.59 -27.21
N ARG A 420 -28.05 -6.54 -26.69
CA ARG A 420 -26.85 -6.13 -27.44
C ARG A 420 -26.14 -7.31 -28.12
N GLU A 421 -26.27 -8.52 -27.60
CA GLU A 421 -25.71 -9.75 -28.19
C GLU A 421 -26.26 -10.02 -29.60
N GLN A 422 -27.56 -9.78 -29.81
CA GLN A 422 -28.23 -10.02 -31.10
C GLN A 422 -27.81 -9.06 -32.22
N ASN A 423 -27.32 -7.87 -31.89
CA ASN A 423 -26.80 -6.91 -32.88
C ASN A 423 -25.36 -7.21 -33.30
N MET A 424 -24.61 -7.97 -32.50
CA MET A 424 -23.24 -8.38 -32.84
C MET A 424 -23.20 -9.55 -33.81
N LEU A 425 -24.12 -10.51 -33.66
CA LEU A 425 -24.26 -11.64 -34.60
C LEU A 425 -24.70 -11.22 -36.02
N LYS A 426 -25.18 -9.99 -36.20
CA LYS A 426 -25.59 -9.44 -37.50
C LYS A 426 -24.49 -8.62 -38.20
N ASN A 427 -23.43 -8.22 -37.48
CA ASN A 427 -22.40 -7.31 -37.96
C ASN A 427 -20.97 -7.89 -37.93
N GLY A 428 -20.81 -9.17 -37.56
CA GLY A 428 -19.57 -9.94 -37.74
C GLY A 428 -19.71 -10.88 -38.92
#